data_AF-A0A7S2YP26-F1
#
_entry.id   AF-A0A7S2YP26-F1
#
_cell.length_a   1.000
_cell.length_b   1.000
_cell.length_c   1.000
_cell.angle_alpha   90.00
_cell.angle_beta   90.00
_cell.angle_gamma   90.00
#
_symmetry.space_group_name_H-M   'P 1'
#
loop_
_entity.id
_entity.type
_entity.pdbx_description
1 polymer ?
#
loop_
_entity_poly.entity_id
_entity_poly.type
_entity_poly.pdbx_seq_one_letter_code
_entity_poly.pdbx_strand_id
1 'polypeptide(L)'
;MMNVKDRENVIAQGNTTLPNAINSSNDILVDEDAAETANHALPRWFPHWKGKPWYHGNPEALGWAMDSIARAVAFAAAGAFLFSALLRLAKQEAGCATDPPPGSNKVPDCDGRVYGIRPNSLLTTFTILVGVISAVLLPFMGAVVDFTKQRLLVGKVTSAILCILLLPSLALSSETWFAIALLQLVVAFVGWAQTMITYAYLPELTKSEERLNQYSQSFTIVSFVSMLVLLGGVVGFSSIF
;
A
#
# COMPACT_ATOMS: atom_id res chain seq x y z
N MET A 1 -36.02 21.76 10.70
CA MET A 1 -34.97 22.54 11.39
C MET A 1 -35.15 22.30 12.89
N MET A 2 -34.30 21.46 13.48
CA MET A 2 -34.35 21.10 14.91
C MET A 2 -33.40 22.00 15.71
N ASN A 3 -33.86 22.41 16.88
CA ASN A 3 -33.33 23.49 17.70
C ASN A 3 -32.12 23.02 18.54
N VAL A 4 -31.04 23.82 18.58
CA VAL A 4 -29.73 23.48 19.18
C VAL A 4 -29.76 23.50 20.72
N LYS A 5 -30.86 23.96 21.33
CA LYS A 5 -30.93 24.29 22.77
C LYS A 5 -31.29 23.14 23.72
N ASP A 6 -31.67 21.96 23.22
CA ASP A 6 -32.11 20.84 24.07
C ASP A 6 -30.99 19.80 24.35
N ARG A 7 -29.74 20.05 23.96
CA ARG A 7 -28.62 19.11 24.16
C ARG A 7 -27.83 19.28 25.47
N GLU A 8 -28.09 20.29 26.28
CA GLU A 8 -27.24 20.59 27.45
C GLU A 8 -27.74 20.03 28.80
N ASN A 9 -28.91 19.38 28.86
CA ASN A 9 -29.52 18.96 30.14
C ASN A 9 -29.46 17.45 30.46
N VAL A 10 -28.60 16.67 29.83
CA VAL A 10 -28.45 15.22 30.13
C VAL A 10 -27.01 14.84 30.48
N ILE A 11 -26.31 15.68 31.27
CA ILE A 11 -24.94 15.39 31.75
C ILE A 11 -24.83 15.37 33.29
N ALA A 12 -25.88 15.70 34.04
CA ALA A 12 -25.80 15.74 35.50
C ALA A 12 -26.80 14.77 36.15
N GLN A 13 -26.36 13.54 36.44
CA GLN A 13 -26.62 12.79 37.69
C GLN A 13 -26.40 11.28 37.49
N GLY A 14 -25.43 10.71 38.21
CA GLY A 14 -25.24 9.26 38.24
C GLY A 14 -23.90 8.80 38.84
N ASN A 15 -23.47 9.40 39.95
CA ASN A 15 -22.32 8.91 40.71
C ASN A 15 -22.80 7.79 41.66
N THR A 16 -22.77 6.55 41.21
CA THR A 16 -22.93 5.36 42.05
C THR A 16 -21.70 4.48 41.89
N THR A 17 -20.89 4.50 42.94
CA THR A 17 -19.82 3.55 43.25
C THR A 17 -20.37 2.12 43.23
N LEU A 18 -19.98 1.34 42.21
CA LEU A 18 -20.15 -0.12 42.16
C LEU A 18 -18.81 -0.80 42.50
N PRO A 19 -18.82 -1.87 43.31
CA PRO A 19 -17.62 -2.63 43.64
C PRO A 19 -17.03 -3.33 42.41
N ASN A 20 -15.69 -3.29 42.32
CA ASN A 20 -14.84 -4.05 41.41
C ASN A 20 -15.13 -5.56 41.53
N ALA A 21 -16.06 -6.06 40.71
CA ALA A 21 -16.07 -7.45 40.27
C ALA A 21 -15.33 -7.48 38.93
N ILE A 22 -14.03 -7.76 38.98
CA ILE A 22 -13.23 -8.10 37.81
C ILE A 22 -13.77 -9.44 37.30
N ASN A 23 -14.75 -9.35 36.40
CA ASN A 23 -15.36 -10.48 35.72
C ASN A 23 -14.31 -11.09 34.78
N SER A 24 -13.71 -12.18 35.22
CA SER A 24 -12.98 -13.15 34.37
C SER A 24 -14.02 -13.86 33.48
N SER A 25 -14.54 -13.12 32.51
CA SER A 25 -15.46 -13.63 31.48
C SER A 25 -15.04 -13.18 30.07
N ASN A 26 -14.00 -12.34 29.96
CA ASN A 26 -13.34 -12.05 28.68
C ASN A 26 -12.42 -13.18 28.21
N ASP A 27 -12.07 -14.15 29.06
CA ASP A 27 -11.21 -15.27 28.66
C ASP A 27 -11.95 -16.38 27.91
N ILE A 28 -13.29 -16.39 27.92
CA ILE A 28 -14.10 -17.50 27.36
C ILE A 28 -14.52 -17.23 25.91
N LEU A 29 -14.61 -15.97 25.48
CA LEU A 29 -14.97 -15.61 24.09
C LEU A 29 -13.77 -15.55 23.13
N VAL A 30 -12.54 -15.75 23.61
CA VAL A 30 -11.32 -15.63 22.80
C VAL A 30 -11.00 -16.92 22.01
N ASP A 31 -11.60 -18.06 22.36
CA ASP A 31 -11.18 -19.37 21.83
C ASP A 31 -12.13 -20.00 20.79
N GLU A 32 -13.32 -19.45 20.54
CA GLU A 32 -14.26 -20.04 19.58
C GLU A 32 -13.74 -19.96 18.13
N ASP A 33 -13.11 -18.83 17.76
CA ASP A 33 -12.45 -18.68 16.45
C ASP A 33 -11.12 -19.47 16.34
N ALA A 34 -10.46 -19.77 17.47
CA ALA A 34 -9.27 -20.62 17.48
C ALA A 34 -9.64 -22.09 17.27
N ALA A 35 -10.80 -22.52 17.76
CA ALA A 35 -11.34 -23.85 17.51
C ALA A 35 -11.80 -24.05 16.05
N GLU A 36 -12.36 -23.01 15.41
CA GLU A 36 -12.80 -23.07 14.00
C GLU A 36 -11.59 -23.20 13.04
N THR A 37 -10.45 -22.59 13.36
CA THR A 37 -9.21 -22.71 12.57
C THR A 37 -8.40 -23.98 12.87
N ALA A 38 -8.63 -24.65 14.00
CA ALA A 38 -7.87 -25.83 14.42
C ALA A 38 -8.09 -27.07 13.53
N ASN A 39 -9.16 -27.13 12.74
CA ASN A 39 -9.49 -28.31 11.92
C ASN A 39 -8.85 -28.33 10.53
N HIS A 40 -8.30 -27.21 10.05
CA HIS A 40 -7.52 -27.20 8.82
C HIS A 40 -6.04 -27.35 9.14
N ALA A 41 -5.49 -28.53 8.88
CA ALA A 41 -4.05 -28.77 8.97
C ALA A 41 -3.31 -27.71 8.14
N LEU A 42 -2.57 -26.82 8.81
CA LEU A 42 -1.81 -25.77 8.17
C LEU A 42 -0.78 -26.40 7.20
N PRO A 43 -0.53 -25.76 6.05
CA PRO A 43 0.49 -26.25 5.14
C PRO A 43 1.86 -26.25 5.84
N ARG A 44 2.69 -27.26 5.55
CA ARG A 44 4.01 -27.44 6.19
C ARG A 44 4.95 -26.23 6.03
N TRP A 45 4.75 -25.41 5.00
CA TRP A 45 5.54 -24.22 4.72
C TRP A 45 5.09 -22.97 5.50
N PHE A 46 4.02 -23.05 6.30
CA PHE A 46 3.50 -21.90 7.03
C PHE A 46 4.51 -21.39 8.06
N PRO A 47 4.79 -20.07 8.12
CA PRO A 47 5.79 -19.52 9.03
C PRO A 47 5.33 -19.62 10.49
N HIS A 48 6.26 -20.05 11.35
CA HIS A 48 6.06 -20.13 12.80
C HIS A 48 7.07 -19.23 13.51
N TRP A 49 6.61 -18.53 14.55
CA TRP A 49 7.47 -17.74 15.44
C TRP A 49 7.32 -18.23 16.87
N LYS A 50 8.43 -18.65 17.47
CA LYS A 50 8.46 -19.20 18.85
C LYS A 50 7.42 -20.31 19.06
N GLY A 51 7.28 -21.21 18.08
CA GLY A 51 6.34 -22.33 18.12
C GLY A 51 4.88 -21.98 17.83
N LYS A 52 4.53 -20.69 17.66
CA LYS A 52 3.16 -20.26 17.29
C LYS A 52 3.10 -19.90 15.80
N PRO A 53 2.06 -20.28 15.07
CA PRO A 53 1.89 -19.86 13.67
C PRO A 53 1.68 -18.35 13.59
N TRP A 54 2.20 -17.71 12.54
CA TRP A 54 1.92 -16.30 12.27
C TRP A 54 0.42 -16.05 12.09
N TYR A 55 -0.05 -14.88 12.50
CA TYR A 55 -1.46 -14.47 12.35
C TYR A 55 -2.48 -15.51 12.83
N HIS A 56 -2.18 -16.23 13.91
CA HIS A 56 -3.03 -17.30 14.46
C HIS A 56 -3.31 -18.45 13.47
N GLY A 57 -2.43 -18.66 12.49
CA GLY A 57 -2.61 -19.68 11.46
C GLY A 57 -3.57 -19.28 10.35
N ASN A 58 -4.03 -18.02 10.28
CA ASN A 58 -4.87 -17.56 9.18
C ASN A 58 -4.00 -17.30 7.92
N PRO A 59 -4.13 -18.13 6.85
CA PRO A 59 -3.33 -17.96 5.64
C PRO A 59 -3.71 -16.74 4.82
N GLU A 60 -4.95 -16.25 4.94
CA GLU A 60 -5.40 -15.05 4.23
C GLU A 60 -4.80 -13.80 4.85
N ALA A 61 -4.71 -13.73 6.19
CA ALA A 61 -4.02 -12.66 6.89
C ALA A 61 -2.52 -12.62 6.55
N LEU A 62 -1.88 -13.79 6.44
CA LEU A 62 -0.50 -13.87 5.96
C LEU A 62 -0.37 -13.37 4.51
N GLY A 63 -1.29 -13.77 3.63
CA GLY A 63 -1.33 -13.31 2.24
C GLY A 63 -1.49 -11.79 2.15
N TRP A 64 -2.35 -11.21 2.99
CA TRP A 64 -2.51 -9.76 3.10
C TRP A 64 -1.20 -9.08 3.52
N ALA A 65 -0.52 -9.61 4.54
CA ALA A 65 0.77 -9.07 4.98
C ALA A 65 1.82 -9.09 3.87
N MET A 66 1.88 -10.18 3.09
CA MET A 66 2.78 -10.31 1.95
C MET A 66 2.43 -9.34 0.81
N ASP A 67 1.15 -9.16 0.48
CA ASP A 67 0.69 -8.15 -0.48
C ASP A 67 1.10 -6.73 -0.03
N SER A 68 0.93 -6.43 1.27
CA SER A 68 1.34 -5.15 1.83
C SER A 68 2.84 -4.90 1.71
N ILE A 69 3.68 -5.90 1.96
CA ILE A 69 5.13 -5.81 1.73
C ILE A 69 5.42 -5.53 0.26
N ALA A 70 4.86 -6.36 -0.64
CA ALA A 70 5.14 -6.27 -2.07
C ALA A 70 4.80 -4.89 -2.62
N ARG A 71 3.63 -4.37 -2.24
CA ARG A 71 3.14 -3.05 -2.64
C ARG A 71 3.97 -1.91 -2.06
N ALA A 72 4.36 -2.01 -0.79
CA ALA A 72 5.23 -1.04 -0.13
C ALA A 72 6.60 -0.94 -0.83
N VAL A 73 7.22 -2.09 -1.09
CA VAL A 73 8.50 -2.19 -1.79
C VAL A 73 8.37 -1.68 -3.23
N ALA A 74 7.32 -2.07 -3.95
CA ALA A 74 7.09 -1.64 -5.34
C ALA A 74 6.94 -0.12 -5.46
N PHE A 75 6.12 0.51 -4.60
CA PHE A 75 5.94 1.96 -4.63
C PHE A 75 7.19 2.72 -4.19
N ALA A 76 7.91 2.22 -3.17
CA ALA A 76 9.17 2.83 -2.75
C ALA A 76 10.24 2.73 -3.86
N ALA A 77 10.36 1.57 -4.51
CA ALA A 77 11.31 1.36 -5.60
C ALA A 77 10.97 2.20 -6.84
N ALA A 78 9.68 2.27 -7.21
CA ALA A 78 9.23 3.11 -8.31
C ALA A 78 9.49 4.60 -8.01
N GLY A 79 9.17 5.02 -6.79
CA GLY A 79 9.41 6.36 -6.26
C GLY A 79 10.87 6.80 -6.35
N ALA A 80 11.75 6.02 -5.73
CA ALA A 80 13.15 6.38 -5.55
C ALA A 80 13.98 6.16 -6.82
N PHE A 81 13.77 5.05 -7.54
CA PHE A 81 14.68 4.62 -8.61
C PHE A 81 14.07 4.84 -10.00
N LEU A 82 12.85 4.37 -10.22
CA LEU A 82 12.25 4.43 -11.55
C LEU A 82 11.98 5.87 -11.98
N PHE A 83 11.37 6.70 -11.12
CA PHE A 83 11.12 8.09 -11.47
C PHE A 83 12.41 8.91 -11.61
N SER A 84 13.42 8.64 -10.79
CA SER A 84 14.74 9.27 -10.94
C SER A 84 15.39 8.92 -12.28
N ALA A 85 15.28 7.66 -12.71
CA ALA A 85 15.77 7.22 -14.02
C ALA A 85 14.98 7.86 -15.17
N LEU A 86 13.65 7.92 -15.07
CA LEU A 86 12.79 8.59 -16.06
C LEU A 86 13.12 10.09 -16.18
N LEU A 87 13.37 10.78 -15.05
CA LEU A 87 13.80 12.18 -15.06
C LEU A 87 15.17 12.36 -15.72
N ARG A 88 16.11 11.44 -15.49
CA ARG A 88 17.43 11.47 -16.14
C ARG A 88 17.31 11.30 -17.66
N LEU A 89 16.50 10.33 -18.11
CA LEU A 89 16.24 10.10 -19.54
C LEU A 89 15.52 11.28 -20.19
N ALA A 90 14.53 11.87 -19.51
CA ALA A 90 13.85 13.07 -19.98
C ALA A 90 14.80 14.28 -20.11
N LYS A 91 15.73 14.46 -19.16
CA LYS A 91 16.78 15.50 -19.27
C LYS A 91 17.74 15.24 -20.43
N GLN A 92 18.12 13.98 -20.64
CA GLN A 92 18.99 13.58 -21.73
C GLN A 92 18.34 13.86 -23.09
N GLU A 93 17.06 13.54 -23.27
CA GLU A 93 16.32 13.85 -24.52
C GLU A 93 16.12 15.36 -24.71
N ALA A 94 16.01 16.13 -23.63
CA ALA A 94 15.97 17.59 -23.68
C ALA A 94 17.30 18.25 -24.07
N GLY A 95 18.38 17.47 -24.24
CA GLY A 95 19.74 17.98 -24.49
C GLY A 95 20.37 18.68 -23.28
N CYS A 96 19.90 18.38 -22.07
CA CYS A 96 20.37 18.99 -20.83
C CYS A 96 21.46 18.14 -20.16
N ALA A 97 22.34 18.78 -19.40
CA ALA A 97 23.34 18.09 -18.59
C ALA A 97 22.66 17.24 -17.50
N THR A 98 22.98 15.95 -17.46
CA THR A 98 22.46 15.00 -16.47
C THR A 98 23.31 14.95 -15.20
N ASP A 99 24.60 15.22 -15.34
CA ASP A 99 25.58 15.11 -14.27
C ASP A 99 25.93 16.49 -13.71
N PRO A 100 26.19 16.59 -12.39
CA PRO A 100 26.59 17.84 -11.78
C PRO A 100 27.98 18.26 -12.29
N PRO A 101 28.20 19.56 -12.56
CA PRO A 101 29.51 20.06 -12.97
C PRO A 101 30.55 19.91 -11.84
N PRO A 102 31.85 19.79 -12.17
CA PRO A 102 32.90 19.61 -11.18
C PRO A 102 32.90 20.76 -10.16
N GLY A 103 32.79 20.41 -8.88
CA GLY A 103 32.74 21.38 -7.76
C GLY A 103 31.33 21.82 -7.33
N SER A 104 30.27 21.28 -7.93
CA SER A 104 28.89 21.48 -7.48
C SER A 104 28.22 20.13 -7.20
N ASN A 105 27.36 20.06 -6.18
CA ASN A 105 26.50 18.90 -5.93
C ASN A 105 25.09 19.09 -6.54
N LYS A 106 24.87 20.17 -7.31
CA LYS A 106 23.58 20.49 -7.92
C LYS A 106 23.63 20.23 -9.42
N VAL A 107 22.68 19.44 -9.91
CA VAL A 107 22.40 19.30 -11.36
C VAL A 107 21.80 20.62 -11.83
N PRO A 108 22.31 21.24 -12.91
CA PRO A 108 21.79 22.50 -13.42
C PRO A 108 20.31 22.37 -13.83
N ASP A 109 19.58 23.47 -13.69
CA ASP A 109 18.19 23.53 -14.15
C ASP A 109 18.13 23.41 -15.67
N CYS A 110 17.19 22.61 -16.14
CA CYS A 110 16.97 22.33 -17.56
C CYS A 110 15.76 23.13 -18.05
N ASP A 111 16.00 24.12 -18.92
CA ASP A 111 14.94 24.87 -19.59
C ASP A 111 14.40 24.18 -20.85
N GLY A 112 15.09 23.12 -21.30
CA GLY A 112 14.64 22.26 -22.39
C GLY A 112 13.25 21.67 -22.10
N ARG A 113 12.50 21.41 -23.18
CA ARG A 113 11.16 20.83 -23.10
C ARG A 113 11.10 19.55 -23.92
N VAL A 114 10.49 18.52 -23.36
CA VAL A 114 10.23 17.24 -24.03
C VAL A 114 8.73 17.08 -24.09
N TYR A 115 8.17 16.92 -25.29
CA TYR A 115 6.72 16.94 -25.54
C TYR A 115 6.01 18.18 -24.95
N GLY A 116 6.69 19.33 -24.93
CA GLY A 116 6.16 20.59 -24.40
C GLY A 116 6.22 20.74 -22.87
N ILE A 117 6.66 19.71 -22.14
CA ILE A 117 6.75 19.69 -20.68
C ILE A 117 8.22 19.81 -20.24
N ARG A 118 8.47 20.57 -19.16
CA ARG A 118 9.80 20.61 -18.53
C ARG A 118 10.04 19.31 -17.75
N PRO A 119 11.21 18.66 -17.87
CA PRO A 119 11.51 17.41 -17.14
C PRO A 119 11.26 17.52 -15.63
N ASN A 120 11.61 18.64 -15.00
CA ASN A 120 11.39 18.86 -13.56
C ASN A 120 9.89 18.88 -13.17
N SER A 121 8.97 19.21 -14.09
CA SER A 121 7.53 19.23 -13.85
C SER A 121 6.83 17.92 -14.22
N LEU A 122 7.50 17.04 -14.96
CA LEU A 122 6.93 15.81 -15.51
C LEU A 122 6.36 14.91 -14.42
N LEU A 123 7.11 14.69 -13.34
CA LEU A 123 6.66 13.86 -12.21
C LEU A 123 5.40 14.44 -11.56
N THR A 124 5.38 15.75 -11.29
CA THR A 124 4.23 16.42 -10.68
C THR A 124 3.00 16.34 -11.57
N THR A 125 3.16 16.58 -12.89
CA THR A 125 2.06 16.46 -13.85
C THR A 125 1.49 15.05 -13.86
N PHE A 126 2.33 14.01 -13.85
CA PHE A 126 1.89 12.62 -13.78
C PHE A 126 1.16 12.29 -12.48
N THR A 127 1.69 12.72 -11.33
CA THR A 127 1.01 12.52 -10.04
C THR A 127 -0.36 13.20 -10.00
N ILE A 128 -0.49 14.42 -10.55
CA ILE A 128 -1.77 15.12 -10.65
C ILE A 128 -2.73 14.32 -11.55
N LEU A 129 -2.28 13.85 -12.71
CA LEU A 129 -3.10 13.06 -13.62
C LEU A 129 -3.58 11.76 -12.96
N VAL A 130 -2.69 10.99 -12.33
CA VAL A 130 -3.08 9.77 -11.59
C VAL A 130 -4.06 10.11 -10.48
N GLY A 131 -3.83 11.18 -9.73
CA GLY A 131 -4.72 11.61 -8.65
C GLY A 131 -6.12 11.96 -9.14
N VAL A 132 -6.23 12.72 -10.23
CA VAL A 132 -7.52 13.09 -10.83
C VAL A 132 -8.24 11.87 -11.40
N ILE A 133 -7.54 11.02 -12.16
CA ILE A 133 -8.11 9.79 -12.72
C ILE A 133 -8.58 8.87 -11.58
N SER A 134 -7.77 8.70 -10.54
CA SER A 134 -8.11 7.87 -9.38
C SER A 134 -9.30 8.44 -8.61
N ALA A 135 -9.38 9.75 -8.40
CA ALA A 135 -10.50 10.38 -7.72
C ALA A 135 -11.85 10.13 -8.42
N VAL A 136 -11.84 10.09 -9.76
CA VAL A 136 -13.04 9.82 -10.56
C VAL A 136 -13.37 8.33 -10.63
N LEU A 137 -12.36 7.46 -10.79
CA LEU A 137 -12.57 6.03 -11.04
C LEU A 137 -12.63 5.16 -9.78
N LEU A 138 -12.03 5.57 -8.64
CA LEU A 138 -12.05 4.79 -7.40
C LEU A 138 -13.48 4.57 -6.85
N PRO A 139 -14.41 5.55 -6.86
CA PRO A 139 -15.79 5.31 -6.47
C PRO A 139 -16.48 4.23 -7.32
N PHE A 140 -16.19 4.21 -8.62
CA PHE A 140 -16.71 3.18 -9.53
C PHE A 140 -16.14 1.81 -9.18
N MET A 141 -14.83 1.72 -8.94
CA MET A 141 -14.20 0.48 -8.47
C MET A 141 -14.79 0.03 -7.13
N GLY A 142 -15.05 0.95 -6.20
CA GLY A 142 -15.70 0.67 -4.92
C GLY A 142 -17.08 0.04 -5.12
N ALA A 143 -17.91 0.63 -5.98
CA ALA A 143 -19.21 0.06 -6.33
C ALA A 143 -19.08 -1.36 -6.92
N VAL A 144 -18.10 -1.60 -7.80
CA VAL A 144 -17.86 -2.95 -8.36
C VAL A 144 -17.52 -3.96 -7.26
N VAL A 145 -16.67 -3.60 -6.30
CA VAL A 145 -16.30 -4.46 -5.16
C VAL A 145 -17.49 -4.72 -4.24
N ASP A 146 -18.33 -3.71 -4.03
CA ASP A 146 -19.51 -3.82 -3.18
C ASP A 146 -20.58 -4.74 -3.78
N PHE A 147 -20.80 -4.68 -5.10
CA PHE A 147 -21.79 -5.53 -5.77
C PHE A 147 -21.26 -6.93 -6.14
N THR A 148 -19.95 -7.15 -6.11
CA THR A 148 -19.36 -8.44 -6.48
C THR A 148 -19.28 -9.38 -5.28
N LYS A 149 -19.98 -10.52 -5.35
CA LYS A 149 -19.94 -11.57 -4.30
C LYS A 149 -18.57 -12.26 -4.14
N GLN A 150 -17.67 -12.09 -5.12
CA GLN A 150 -16.37 -12.77 -5.20
C GLN A 150 -15.20 -11.79 -5.08
N ARG A 151 -15.15 -10.99 -4.00
CA ARG A 151 -14.12 -9.96 -3.77
C ARG A 151 -12.70 -10.51 -3.84
N LEU A 152 -12.48 -11.70 -3.30
CA LEU A 152 -11.19 -12.38 -3.32
C LEU A 152 -10.74 -12.76 -4.75
N LEU A 153 -11.67 -13.11 -5.64
CA LEU A 153 -11.34 -13.36 -7.04
C LEU A 153 -10.93 -12.05 -7.74
N VAL A 154 -11.66 -10.96 -7.48
CA VAL A 154 -11.32 -9.64 -8.02
C VAL A 154 -9.91 -9.25 -7.59
N GLY A 155 -9.59 -9.37 -6.30
CA GLY A 155 -8.24 -9.09 -5.77
C GLY A 155 -7.15 -9.93 -6.43
N LYS A 156 -7.38 -11.23 -6.65
CA LYS A 156 -6.42 -12.11 -7.35
C LYS A 156 -6.18 -11.67 -8.79
N VAL A 157 -7.25 -11.33 -9.52
CA VAL A 157 -7.17 -10.89 -10.91
C VAL A 157 -6.45 -9.54 -11.00
N THR A 158 -6.76 -8.59 -10.13
CA THR A 158 -6.10 -7.27 -10.12
C THR A 158 -4.63 -7.37 -9.71
N SER A 159 -4.27 -8.24 -8.76
CA SER A 159 -2.86 -8.55 -8.46
C SER A 159 -2.13 -9.13 -9.68
N ALA A 160 -2.74 -10.08 -10.40
CA ALA A 160 -2.13 -10.68 -11.58
C ALA A 160 -1.91 -9.64 -12.70
N ILE A 161 -2.91 -8.78 -12.94
CA ILE A 161 -2.80 -7.66 -13.88
C ILE A 161 -1.67 -6.72 -13.48
N LEU A 162 -1.58 -6.35 -12.19
CA LEU A 162 -0.51 -5.48 -11.70
C LEU A 162 0.88 -6.07 -11.93
N CYS A 163 1.06 -7.38 -11.66
CA CYS A 163 2.31 -8.08 -11.94
C CYS A 163 2.67 -8.04 -13.43
N ILE A 164 1.72 -8.31 -14.32
CA ILE A 164 1.93 -8.28 -15.78
C ILE A 164 2.30 -6.86 -16.25
N LEU A 165 1.63 -5.84 -15.74
CA LEU A 165 1.90 -4.44 -16.09
C LEU A 165 3.26 -3.94 -15.57
N LEU A 166 3.80 -4.56 -14.52
CA LEU A 166 5.13 -4.21 -14.01
C LEU A 166 6.26 -4.77 -14.87
N LEU A 167 6.09 -5.91 -15.55
CA LEU A 167 7.15 -6.58 -16.32
C LEU A 167 7.81 -5.69 -17.40
N PRO A 168 7.08 -4.91 -18.22
CA PRO A 168 7.69 -4.03 -19.21
C PRO A 168 8.58 -2.94 -18.61
N SER A 169 8.42 -2.62 -17.32
CA SER A 169 9.26 -1.62 -16.63
C SER A 169 10.72 -2.05 -16.52
N LEU A 170 11.00 -3.35 -16.68
CA LEU A 170 12.36 -3.88 -16.75
C LEU A 170 13.07 -3.50 -18.07
N ALA A 171 12.30 -3.21 -19.13
CA ALA A 171 12.82 -2.82 -20.45
C ALA A 171 13.00 -1.30 -20.58
N LEU A 172 13.41 -0.63 -19.51
CA LEU A 172 13.66 0.82 -19.52
C LEU A 172 14.90 1.14 -20.36
N SER A 173 14.67 1.83 -21.47
CA SER A 173 15.71 2.29 -22.39
C SER A 173 15.47 3.75 -22.79
N SER A 174 16.45 4.37 -23.46
CA SER A 174 16.33 5.73 -23.99
C SER A 174 15.25 5.88 -25.05
N GLU A 175 14.82 4.80 -25.69
CA GLU A 175 13.77 4.83 -26.72
C GLU A 175 12.38 4.57 -26.13
N THR A 176 12.29 3.79 -25.05
CA THR A 176 11.02 3.31 -24.48
C THR A 176 10.57 4.07 -23.22
N TRP A 177 11.38 5.00 -22.71
CA TRP A 177 11.13 5.64 -21.41
C TRP A 177 9.78 6.34 -21.33
N PHE A 178 9.36 7.05 -22.40
CA PHE A 178 8.09 7.78 -22.39
C PHE A 178 6.89 6.83 -22.36
N ALA A 179 6.95 5.73 -23.13
CA ALA A 179 5.92 4.69 -23.11
C ALA A 179 5.84 4.01 -21.73
N ILE A 180 6.98 3.73 -21.10
CA ILE A 180 7.04 3.19 -19.74
C ILE A 180 6.46 4.19 -18.74
N ALA A 181 6.72 5.49 -18.92
CA ALA A 181 6.17 6.50 -18.03
C ALA A 181 4.63 6.58 -18.10
N LEU A 182 4.05 6.46 -19.30
CA LEU A 182 2.60 6.33 -19.47
C LEU A 182 2.06 5.02 -18.88
N LEU A 183 2.77 3.90 -19.07
CA LEU A 183 2.44 2.62 -18.46
C LEU A 183 2.42 2.74 -16.92
N GLN A 184 3.34 3.51 -16.33
CA GLN A 184 3.37 3.75 -14.89
C GLN A 184 2.15 4.51 -14.37
N LEU A 185 1.49 5.35 -15.19
CA LEU A 185 0.20 5.95 -14.82
C LEU A 185 -0.87 4.87 -14.62
N VAL A 186 -0.91 3.89 -15.53
CA VAL A 186 -1.84 2.76 -15.48
C VAL A 186 -1.52 1.86 -14.30
N VAL A 187 -0.24 1.52 -14.10
CA VAL A 187 0.24 0.73 -12.94
C VAL A 187 -0.14 1.41 -11.63
N ALA A 188 0.07 2.73 -11.50
CA ALA A 188 -0.28 3.47 -10.30
C ALA A 188 -1.78 3.42 -10.03
N PHE A 189 -2.61 3.65 -11.06
CA PHE A 189 -4.07 3.54 -10.93
C PHE A 189 -4.52 2.13 -10.51
N VAL A 190 -4.02 1.09 -11.19
CA VAL A 190 -4.33 -0.31 -10.84
C VAL A 190 -3.85 -0.65 -9.43
N GLY A 191 -2.70 -0.13 -9.01
CA GLY A 191 -2.19 -0.27 -7.65
C GLY A 191 -3.08 0.40 -6.59
N TRP A 192 -3.65 1.56 -6.88
CA TRP A 192 -4.66 2.21 -6.02
C TRP A 192 -5.96 1.42 -5.97
N ALA A 193 -6.43 0.90 -7.10
CA ALA A 193 -7.62 0.04 -7.14
C ALA A 193 -7.40 -1.25 -6.34
N GLN A 194 -6.26 -1.92 -6.51
CA GLN A 194 -5.85 -3.09 -5.72
C GLN A 194 -5.85 -2.76 -4.23
N THR A 195 -5.29 -1.60 -3.85
CA THR A 195 -5.27 -1.13 -2.46
C THR A 195 -6.66 -1.00 -1.87
N MET A 196 -7.59 -0.41 -2.63
CA MET A 196 -8.97 -0.27 -2.18
C MET A 196 -9.63 -1.65 -1.99
N ILE A 197 -9.45 -2.58 -2.94
CA ILE A 197 -9.97 -3.96 -2.84
C ILE A 197 -9.43 -4.68 -1.60
N THR A 198 -8.13 -4.57 -1.31
CA THR A 198 -7.53 -5.25 -0.15
C THR A 198 -7.96 -4.65 1.17
N TYR A 199 -8.23 -3.34 1.23
CA TYR A 199 -8.84 -2.71 2.41
C TYR A 199 -10.32 -3.09 2.60
N ALA A 200 -11.08 -3.24 1.51
CA ALA A 200 -12.45 -3.73 1.58
C ALA A 200 -12.55 -5.18 2.08
N TYR A 201 -11.51 -5.99 1.82
CA TYR A 201 -11.42 -7.37 2.32
C TYR A 201 -10.97 -7.48 3.78
N LEU A 202 -10.33 -6.44 4.33
CA LEU A 202 -9.77 -6.45 5.68
C LEU A 202 -10.76 -6.91 6.77
N PRO A 203 -12.01 -6.41 6.86
CA PRO A 203 -12.96 -6.86 7.88
C PRO A 203 -13.44 -8.31 7.70
N GLU A 204 -13.23 -8.94 6.54
CA GLU A 204 -13.61 -10.32 6.31
C GLU A 204 -12.58 -11.32 6.89
N LEU A 205 -11.37 -10.86 7.25
CA LEU A 205 -10.29 -11.71 7.77
C LEU A 205 -10.56 -12.27 9.17
N THR A 206 -11.38 -11.59 9.98
CA THR A 206 -11.66 -11.97 11.37
C THR A 206 -12.97 -11.34 11.84
N LYS A 207 -13.74 -12.08 12.64
CA LYS A 207 -14.98 -11.58 13.27
C LYS A 207 -14.70 -10.70 14.49
N SER A 208 -13.52 -10.85 15.11
CA SER A 208 -13.08 -10.08 16.28
C SER A 208 -12.45 -8.74 15.87
N GLU A 209 -13.02 -7.63 16.36
CA GLU A 209 -12.48 -6.27 16.17
C GLU A 209 -11.09 -6.10 16.79
N GLU A 210 -10.82 -6.75 17.93
CA GLU A 210 -9.51 -6.68 18.59
C GLU A 210 -8.43 -7.32 17.71
N ARG A 211 -8.71 -8.50 17.13
CA ARG A 211 -7.80 -9.17 16.20
C ARG A 211 -7.61 -8.37 14.92
N LEU A 212 -8.68 -7.75 14.42
CA LEU A 212 -8.63 -6.90 13.23
C LEU A 212 -7.66 -5.71 13.44
N ASN A 213 -7.74 -5.07 14.60
CA ASN A 213 -6.84 -3.98 14.98
C ASN A 213 -5.38 -4.46 15.09
N GLN A 214 -5.15 -5.61 15.75
CA GLN A 214 -3.82 -6.22 15.86
C GLN A 214 -3.22 -6.55 14.48
N TYR A 215 -4.02 -7.11 13.56
CA TYR A 215 -3.59 -7.39 12.20
C TYR A 215 -3.24 -6.12 11.44
N SER A 216 -4.13 -5.12 11.45
CA SER A 216 -3.90 -3.82 10.79
C SER A 216 -2.61 -3.13 11.28
N GLN A 217 -2.36 -3.16 12.59
CA GLN A 217 -1.12 -2.67 13.18
C GLN A 217 0.10 -3.46 12.67
N SER A 218 0.05 -4.79 12.74
CA SER A 218 1.14 -5.66 12.29
C SER A 218 1.48 -5.43 10.81
N PHE A 219 0.45 -5.37 9.97
CA PHE A 219 0.54 -5.10 8.55
C PHE A 219 1.24 -3.77 8.23
N THR A 220 0.86 -2.71 8.94
CA THR A 220 1.46 -1.39 8.81
C THR A 220 2.94 -1.40 9.20
N ILE A 221 3.27 -2.04 10.34
CA ILE A 221 4.66 -2.17 10.81
C ILE A 221 5.49 -2.92 9.78
N VAL A 222 5.01 -4.07 9.31
CA VAL A 222 5.72 -4.92 8.33
C VAL A 222 5.93 -4.18 7.00
N SER A 223 4.92 -3.42 6.55
CA SER A 223 5.00 -2.55 5.37
C SER A 223 6.13 -1.51 5.50
N PHE A 224 6.17 -0.73 6.59
CA PHE A 224 7.22 0.27 6.79
C PHE A 224 8.61 -0.35 6.97
N VAL A 225 8.71 -1.44 7.73
CA VAL A 225 9.97 -2.17 7.90
C VAL A 225 10.49 -2.64 6.54
N SER A 226 9.62 -3.14 5.66
CA SER A 226 10.04 -3.57 4.33
C SER A 226 10.59 -2.43 3.46
N MET A 227 10.01 -1.23 3.55
CA MET A 227 10.55 -0.04 2.87
C MET A 227 11.92 0.34 3.41
N LEU A 228 12.11 0.31 4.73
CA LEU A 228 13.40 0.61 5.36
C LEU A 228 14.48 -0.40 4.98
N VAL A 229 14.12 -1.69 4.93
CA VAL A 229 15.02 -2.76 4.49
C VAL A 229 15.43 -2.56 3.04
N LEU A 230 14.50 -2.22 2.14
CA LEU A 230 14.80 -1.90 0.74
C LEU A 230 15.79 -0.73 0.65
N LEU A 231 15.47 0.41 1.29
CA LEU A 231 16.30 1.61 1.21
C LEU A 231 17.69 1.38 1.82
N GLY A 232 17.75 0.76 3.01
CA GLY A 232 19.01 0.40 3.66
C GLY A 232 19.83 -0.57 2.82
N GLY A 233 19.18 -1.54 2.17
CA GLY A 233 19.83 -2.48 1.26
C GLY A 233 20.45 -1.79 0.04
N VAL A 234 19.72 -0.89 -0.62
CA VAL A 234 20.22 -0.19 -1.81
C VAL A 234 21.33 0.81 -1.47
N VAL A 235 21.18 1.57 -0.38
CA VAL A 235 22.22 2.51 0.09
C VAL A 235 23.47 1.74 0.53
N GLY A 236 23.29 0.64 1.27
CA GLY A 236 24.39 -0.22 1.70
C GLY A 236 25.14 -0.81 0.50
N PHE A 237 24.41 -1.32 -0.51
CA PHE A 237 24.99 -1.82 -1.75
C PHE A 237 25.76 -0.72 -2.50
N SER A 238 25.15 0.45 -2.68
CA SER A 238 25.77 1.60 -3.37
C SER A 238 26.98 2.18 -2.65
N SER A 239 27.17 1.90 -1.35
CA SER A 239 28.33 2.42 -0.60
C SER A 239 29.55 1.50 -0.66
N ILE A 240 29.36 0.26 -1.11
CA ILE A 240 30.44 -0.74 -1.24
C ILE A 240 31.15 -0.60 -2.59
N PHE A 241 30.45 -0.12 -3.62
CA PHE A 241 30.93 0.07 -4.99
C PHE A 241 31.21 1.54 -5.28
#